data_AF-A0A936GGS1-F1
#
_entry.id   AF-A0A936GGS1-F1
#
_cell.length_a   1.000
_cell.length_b   1.000
_cell.length_c   1.000
_cell.angle_alpha   90.00
_cell.angle_beta   90.00
_cell.angle_gamma   90.00
#
_symmetry.space_group_name_H-M   'P 1'
#
loop_
_entity.id
_entity.type
_entity.pdbx_description
1 polymer ?
#
loop_
_entity_poly.entity_id
_entity_poly.type
_entity_poly.pdbx_seq_one_letter_code
_entity_poly.pdbx_strand_id
1 'polypeptide(L)'
;MSGWIKINRSINNHWIFKDPIKFKWWIDILLMANYESKRVSIGYKVFECNRGECLMSLKSWGERWGVSKTVVNNYFSMLESDNMIKTVNETVTTRLLVCNYDSYQQIENGNKTESKRKQNATETQQSTTKESKEYKESKELNNSYKKRLLSEINISDYPHLNERYYNAAISFRDLFIRNLQDFGASTVHVEKTKGSAIDEIRHIIETDKHTLENLIKVFGFLENEKPKGDFSWKKNILSFKTLREKFNKLLIDSQKTEKNGIFSTGATMQQLTDIVSSQFADLD
;
A
#
# COMPACT_ATOMS: atom_id res chain seq x y z
N MET A 1 -5.37 31.89 -6.71
CA MET A 1 -4.04 31.55 -6.19
C MET A 1 -3.06 31.70 -7.35
N SER A 2 -2.18 32.69 -7.30
CA SER A 2 -1.01 32.77 -8.18
C SER A 2 0.17 32.14 -7.42
N GLY A 3 0.91 31.25 -8.07
CA GLY A 3 1.99 30.52 -7.41
C GLY A 3 2.42 29.29 -8.19
N TRP A 4 3.47 28.64 -7.71
CA TRP A 4 4.03 27.43 -8.27
C TRP A 4 4.14 26.38 -7.16
N ILE A 5 3.95 25.12 -7.51
CA ILE A 5 4.21 24.00 -6.60
C ILE A 5 5.52 23.32 -7.02
N LYS A 6 6.35 22.97 -6.04
CA LYS A 6 7.52 22.12 -6.24
C LYS A 6 7.09 20.67 -6.33
N ILE A 7 7.58 19.96 -7.34
CA ILE A 7 7.42 18.52 -7.48
C ILE A 7 8.83 17.91 -7.50
N ASN A 8 9.10 16.97 -6.61
CA ASN A 8 10.37 16.28 -6.57
C ASN A 8 10.49 15.29 -7.76
N ARG A 9 11.63 15.30 -8.46
CA ARG A 9 11.88 14.42 -9.63
C ARG A 9 11.76 12.92 -9.31
N SER A 10 11.92 12.52 -8.06
CA SER A 10 11.68 11.14 -7.60
C SER A 10 10.25 10.64 -7.84
N ILE A 11 9.29 11.54 -8.10
CA ILE A 11 7.92 11.17 -8.48
C ILE A 11 7.89 10.25 -9.70
N ASN A 12 8.85 10.34 -10.62
CA ASN A 12 8.94 9.48 -11.81
C ASN A 12 9.06 7.98 -11.45
N ASN A 13 9.63 7.66 -10.29
CA ASN A 13 9.77 6.29 -9.80
C ASN A 13 8.56 5.85 -8.94
N HIS A 14 7.65 6.77 -8.63
CA HIS A 14 6.49 6.52 -7.79
C HIS A 14 5.38 5.84 -8.60
N TRP A 15 4.60 4.96 -7.96
CA TRP A 15 3.52 4.23 -8.65
C TRP A 15 2.47 5.16 -9.25
N ILE A 16 2.29 6.34 -8.66
CA ILE A 16 1.30 7.33 -9.10
C ILE A 16 1.64 7.90 -10.48
N PHE A 17 2.92 7.96 -10.85
CA PHE A 17 3.37 8.46 -12.13
C PHE A 17 3.14 7.45 -13.27
N LYS A 18 2.93 6.17 -12.94
CA LYS A 18 2.63 5.11 -13.92
C LYS A 18 1.23 5.21 -14.50
N ASP A 19 0.31 5.88 -13.81
CA ASP A 19 -1.08 6.06 -14.22
C ASP A 19 -1.36 7.56 -14.44
N PRO A 20 -1.62 7.99 -15.69
CA PRO A 20 -1.77 9.40 -16.01
C PRO A 20 -2.98 10.04 -15.31
N ILE A 21 -4.03 9.28 -15.04
CA ILE A 21 -5.24 9.78 -14.37
C ILE A 21 -4.95 10.00 -12.88
N LYS A 22 -4.34 9.01 -12.23
CA LYS A 22 -3.96 9.14 -10.81
C LYS A 22 -2.92 10.23 -10.61
N PHE A 23 -1.93 10.32 -11.50
CA PHE A 23 -0.98 11.43 -11.48
C PHE A 23 -1.69 12.78 -11.60
N LYS A 24 -2.60 12.95 -12.56
CA LYS A 24 -3.41 14.17 -12.70
C LYS A 24 -4.17 14.51 -11.42
N TRP A 25 -4.83 13.54 -10.79
CA TRP A 25 -5.56 13.75 -9.54
C TRP A 25 -4.66 14.13 -8.39
N TRP A 26 -3.46 13.53 -8.30
CA TRP A 26 -2.47 13.92 -7.30
C TRP A 26 -2.00 15.36 -7.47
N ILE A 27 -1.67 15.77 -8.69
CA ILE A 27 -1.29 17.15 -8.97
C ILE A 27 -2.44 18.11 -8.64
N ASP A 28 -3.68 17.74 -8.94
CA ASP A 28 -4.85 18.55 -8.60
C ASP A 28 -5.02 18.68 -7.07
N ILE A 29 -4.80 17.62 -6.29
CA ILE A 29 -4.76 17.70 -4.81
C ILE A 29 -3.70 18.70 -4.33
N LEU A 30 -2.48 18.62 -4.87
CA LEU A 30 -1.39 19.53 -4.50
C LEU A 30 -1.68 20.99 -4.84
N LEU A 31 -2.36 21.23 -5.97
CA LEU A 31 -2.79 22.57 -6.38
C LEU A 31 -3.96 23.11 -5.53
N MET A 32 -4.81 22.22 -5.01
CA MET A 32 -5.95 22.58 -4.16
C MET A 32 -5.56 22.77 -2.68
N ALA A 33 -4.46 22.17 -2.23
CA ALA A 33 -3.94 22.37 -0.88
C ALA A 33 -3.56 23.84 -0.65
N ASN A 34 -3.99 24.39 0.48
CA ASN A 34 -3.73 25.78 0.83
C ASN A 34 -2.23 26.03 0.97
N TYR A 35 -1.75 27.09 0.32
CA TYR A 35 -0.38 27.57 0.55
C TYR A 35 -0.25 28.35 1.86
N GLU A 36 -1.30 29.03 2.30
CA GLU A 36 -1.34 29.75 3.58
C GLU A 36 -2.63 29.42 4.32
N SER A 37 -2.54 29.35 5.66
CA SER A 37 -3.72 29.08 6.49
C SER A 37 -4.77 30.16 6.28
N LYS A 38 -6.02 29.74 6.04
CA LYS A 38 -7.12 30.66 5.77
C LYS A 38 -8.41 30.14 6.40
N ARG A 39 -9.25 31.06 6.88
CA ARG A 39 -10.61 30.75 7.32
C ARG A 39 -11.54 30.70 6.10
N VAL A 40 -12.32 29.62 6.02
CA VAL A 40 -13.26 29.37 4.93
C VAL A 40 -14.63 29.05 5.54
N SER A 41 -15.68 29.69 5.05
CA SER A 41 -17.05 29.34 5.40
C SER A 41 -17.58 28.28 4.43
N ILE A 42 -18.12 27.19 4.99
CA ILE A 42 -18.79 26.13 4.23
C ILE A 42 -20.15 25.90 4.88
N GLY A 43 -21.22 26.28 4.18
CA GLY A 43 -22.56 26.39 4.77
C GLY A 43 -22.59 27.45 5.88
N TYR A 44 -23.14 27.10 7.04
CA TYR A 44 -23.21 27.97 8.23
C TYR A 44 -22.07 27.74 9.24
N LYS A 45 -21.01 27.03 8.84
CA LYS A 45 -19.85 26.76 9.69
C LYS A 45 -18.59 27.41 9.11
N VAL A 46 -17.77 27.97 9.98
CA VAL A 46 -16.45 28.52 9.64
C VAL A 46 -15.40 27.49 10.04
N PHE A 47 -14.53 27.15 9.09
CA PHE A 47 -13.41 26.26 9.29
C PHE A 47 -12.11 27.02 9.12
N GLU A 48 -11.12 26.70 9.95
CA GLU A 48 -9.74 27.04 9.69
C GLU A 48 -9.12 25.96 8.80
N CYS A 49 -8.62 26.34 7.63
CA CYS A 49 -7.96 25.44 6.69
C CYS A 49 -6.49 25.78 6.67
N ASN A 50 -5.66 24.93 7.27
CA ASN A 50 -4.25 25.21 7.42
C ASN A 50 -3.49 25.07 6.10
N ARG A 51 -2.25 25.55 6.09
CA ARG A 51 -1.30 25.26 5.01
C ARG A 51 -1.16 23.75 4.80
N GLY A 52 -1.15 23.31 3.54
CA GLY A 52 -1.10 21.89 3.16
C GLY A 52 -2.44 21.16 3.28
N GLU A 53 -3.50 21.83 3.72
CA GLU A 53 -4.84 21.24 3.82
C GLU A 53 -5.76 21.76 2.72
N CYS A 54 -6.77 20.97 2.38
CA CYS A 54 -7.94 21.45 1.65
C CYS A 54 -9.23 20.92 2.27
N LEU A 55 -10.29 21.73 2.17
CA LEU A 55 -11.62 21.39 2.65
C LEU A 55 -12.54 21.19 1.45
N MET A 56 -12.76 19.93 1.07
CA MET A 56 -13.65 19.61 -0.03
C MET A 56 -14.25 18.22 0.16
N SER A 57 -15.57 18.14 0.01
CA SER A 57 -16.29 16.87 0.17
C SER A 57 -15.90 15.85 -0.90
N LEU A 58 -16.00 14.55 -0.59
CA LEU A 58 -15.80 13.48 -1.58
C LEU A 58 -16.73 13.62 -2.81
N LYS A 59 -17.93 14.17 -2.63
CA LYS A 59 -18.87 14.42 -3.74
C LYS A 59 -18.31 15.50 -4.67
N SER A 60 -17.82 16.61 -4.12
CA SER A 60 -17.24 17.72 -4.88
C SER A 60 -15.95 17.30 -5.61
N TRP A 61 -15.13 16.44 -4.99
CA TRP A 61 -14.00 15.80 -5.68
C TRP A 61 -14.47 14.94 -6.86
N GLY A 62 -15.55 14.19 -6.69
CA GLY A 62 -16.12 13.34 -7.75
C GLY A 62 -16.61 14.17 -8.94
N GLU A 63 -17.36 15.23 -8.67
CA GLU A 63 -17.81 16.20 -9.69
C GLU A 63 -16.61 16.83 -10.43
N ARG A 64 -15.58 17.26 -9.69
CA ARG A 64 -14.37 17.86 -10.27
C ARG A 64 -13.61 16.92 -11.20
N TRP A 65 -13.62 15.63 -10.90
CA TRP A 65 -12.89 14.62 -11.68
C TRP A 65 -13.75 13.86 -12.67
N GLY A 66 -15.08 14.07 -12.66
CA GLY A 66 -16.02 13.33 -13.50
C GLY A 66 -16.18 11.86 -13.09
N VAL A 67 -16.03 11.55 -11.81
CA VAL A 67 -16.10 10.17 -11.28
C VAL A 67 -17.04 10.07 -10.08
N SER A 68 -17.45 8.85 -9.73
CA SER A 68 -18.33 8.65 -8.57
C SER A 68 -17.58 8.89 -7.24
N LYS A 69 -18.34 9.21 -6.19
CA LYS A 69 -17.83 9.35 -4.81
C LYS A 69 -17.02 8.13 -4.36
N THR A 70 -17.44 6.93 -4.76
CA THR A 70 -16.76 5.67 -4.45
C THR A 70 -15.35 5.62 -5.06
N VAL A 71 -15.19 6.08 -6.30
CA VAL A 71 -13.88 6.14 -6.97
C VAL A 71 -12.95 7.10 -6.26
N VAL A 72 -13.45 8.27 -5.85
CA VAL A 72 -12.68 9.24 -5.06
C VAL A 72 -12.24 8.62 -3.73
N ASN A 73 -13.17 8.00 -3.01
CA ASN A 73 -12.88 7.40 -1.72
C ASN A 73 -11.80 6.31 -1.82
N ASN A 74 -11.94 5.41 -2.81
CA ASN A 74 -10.95 4.37 -3.07
C ASN A 74 -9.57 4.95 -3.41
N TYR A 75 -9.55 6.07 -4.15
CA TYR A 75 -8.31 6.74 -4.46
C TYR A 75 -7.68 7.40 -3.23
N PHE A 76 -8.48 8.05 -2.38
CA PHE A 76 -7.99 8.62 -1.12
C PHE A 76 -7.46 7.54 -0.17
N SER A 77 -8.15 6.42 -0.01
CA SER A 77 -7.64 5.30 0.79
C SER A 77 -6.31 4.75 0.25
N MET A 78 -6.11 4.77 -1.07
CA MET A 78 -4.84 4.39 -1.70
C MET A 78 -3.72 5.40 -1.41
N LEU A 79 -4.03 6.69 -1.34
CA LEU A 79 -3.07 7.73 -0.97
C LEU A 79 -2.74 7.70 0.54
N GLU A 80 -3.74 7.42 1.38
CA GLU A 80 -3.57 7.27 2.83
C GLU A 80 -2.70 6.04 3.17
N SER A 81 -2.90 4.92 2.48
CA SER A 81 -2.10 3.70 2.73
C SER A 81 -0.62 3.88 2.42
N ASP A 82 -0.28 4.82 1.54
CA ASP A 82 1.10 5.21 1.23
C ASP A 82 1.54 6.50 1.96
N ASN A 83 0.77 6.91 2.98
CA ASN A 83 1.01 8.10 3.82
C ASN A 83 1.18 9.42 3.03
N MET A 84 0.59 9.52 1.84
CA MET A 84 0.64 10.72 1.01
C MET A 84 -0.32 11.80 1.51
N ILE A 85 -1.47 11.38 2.04
CA ILE A 85 -2.48 12.25 2.62
C ILE A 85 -3.01 11.67 3.93
N LYS A 86 -3.76 12.49 4.66
CA LYS A 86 -4.71 12.06 5.69
C LYS A 86 -6.06 12.72 5.45
N THR A 87 -7.14 12.01 5.66
CA THR A 87 -8.50 12.55 5.58
C THR A 87 -9.17 12.56 6.95
N VAL A 88 -9.92 13.61 7.23
CA VAL A 88 -10.75 13.75 8.43
C VAL A 88 -12.15 14.13 7.97
N ASN A 89 -13.14 13.35 8.39
CA ASN A 89 -14.53 13.68 8.13
C ASN A 89 -14.96 14.83 9.04
N GLU A 90 -15.33 15.95 8.44
CA GLU A 90 -15.94 17.08 9.11
C GLU A 90 -17.46 17.00 8.94
N THR A 91 -18.23 17.71 9.77
CA THR A 91 -19.71 17.58 9.76
C THR A 91 -20.35 17.89 8.39
N VAL A 92 -19.69 18.72 7.57
CA VAL A 92 -20.23 19.20 6.28
C VAL A 92 -19.26 19.03 5.11
N THR A 93 -18.03 18.57 5.36
CA THR A 93 -16.98 18.45 4.34
C THR A 93 -15.99 17.36 4.70
N THR A 94 -15.00 17.13 3.84
CA THR A 94 -13.84 16.30 4.16
C THR A 94 -12.63 17.20 4.19
N ARG A 95 -11.87 17.13 5.28
CA ARG A 95 -10.55 17.76 5.38
C ARG A 95 -9.52 16.78 4.86
N LEU A 96 -8.74 17.21 3.88
CA LEU A 96 -7.62 16.45 3.34
C LEU A 96 -6.34 17.20 3.68
N LEU A 97 -5.45 16.55 4.42
CA LEU A 97 -4.10 17.02 4.74
C LEU A 97 -3.11 16.34 3.80
N VAL A 98 -2.30 17.10 3.09
CA VAL A 98 -1.16 16.58 2.33
C VAL A 98 0.02 16.39 3.28
N CYS A 99 0.46 15.15 3.45
CA CYS A 99 1.59 14.86 4.32
C CYS A 99 2.88 15.50 3.79
N ASN A 100 3.69 16.04 4.70
CA ASN A 100 4.99 16.65 4.40
C ASN A 100 4.92 17.85 3.42
N TYR A 101 3.76 18.48 3.24
CA TYR A 101 3.57 19.61 2.32
C TYR A 101 4.58 20.73 2.55
N ASP A 102 4.84 21.10 3.81
CA ASP A 102 5.83 22.13 4.15
C ASP A 102 7.25 21.76 3.74
N SER A 103 7.67 20.51 3.95
CA SER A 103 8.99 20.06 3.54
C SER A 103 9.21 20.16 2.02
N TYR A 104 8.13 20.01 1.24
CA TYR A 104 8.17 20.09 -0.22
C TYR A 104 8.06 21.54 -0.73
N GLN A 105 7.32 22.40 -0.02
CA GLN A 105 6.97 23.75 -0.47
C GLN A 105 7.69 24.89 0.27
N GLN A 106 8.67 24.60 1.14
CA GLN A 106 9.52 25.62 1.76
C GLN A 106 10.36 26.38 0.72
N ILE A 107 10.43 27.70 0.88
CA ILE A 107 11.30 28.59 0.09
C ILE A 107 12.57 28.84 0.91
N GLU A 108 13.72 28.37 0.44
CA GLU A 108 15.00 28.92 0.89
C GLU A 108 15.09 30.35 0.32
N ASN A 109 14.82 31.34 1.15
CA ASN A 109 14.98 32.74 0.78
C ASN A 109 16.47 33.08 0.65
N GLY A 110 16.97 32.99 -0.58
CA GLY A 110 18.24 33.55 -0.99
C GLY A 110 18.19 35.07 -1.06
N ASN A 111 18.75 35.70 -0.03
CA ASN A 111 19.50 36.97 -0.01
C ASN A 111 18.82 38.27 0.50
N LYS A 112 19.48 38.79 1.55
CA LYS A 112 19.47 40.13 2.19
C LYS A 112 18.35 40.33 3.24
N THR A 113 18.64 40.50 4.54
CA THR A 113 19.71 41.34 5.11
C THR A 113 20.35 40.74 6.36
N GLU A 114 21.68 40.73 6.35
CA GLU A 114 22.59 40.44 7.44
C GLU A 114 22.46 41.48 8.56
N SER A 115 21.91 41.10 9.72
CA SER A 115 22.22 41.76 11.00
C SER A 115 21.76 41.00 12.24
N LYS A 116 20.92 39.96 12.14
CA LYS A 116 20.47 39.19 13.32
C LYS A 116 21.04 37.78 13.44
N ARG A 117 22.08 37.44 12.65
CA ARG A 117 22.63 36.07 12.58
C ARG A 117 23.59 35.66 13.71
N LYS A 118 23.78 36.46 14.77
CA LYS A 118 24.69 36.10 15.87
C LYS A 118 24.04 35.66 17.19
N GLN A 119 22.71 35.63 17.33
CA GLN A 119 22.11 35.22 18.60
C GLN A 119 21.19 34.00 18.58
N ASN A 120 20.70 33.53 17.42
CA ASN A 120 19.76 32.38 17.37
C ASN A 120 20.37 31.11 16.74
N ALA A 121 21.69 31.05 16.57
CA ALA A 121 22.35 29.90 15.91
C ALA A 121 22.46 28.65 16.80
N THR A 122 22.22 28.77 18.11
CA THR A 122 22.40 27.65 19.05
C THR A 122 21.11 26.89 19.36
N GLU A 123 19.93 27.51 19.24
CA GLU A 123 18.66 26.86 19.61
C GLU A 123 17.93 26.22 18.41
N THR A 124 18.02 26.77 17.21
CA THR A 124 17.26 26.25 16.06
C THR A 124 17.93 25.05 15.35
N GLN A 125 19.23 24.79 15.55
CA GLN A 125 19.91 23.63 14.93
C GLN A 125 19.63 22.30 15.64
N GLN A 126 19.12 22.31 16.87
CA GLN A 126 18.80 21.08 17.61
C GLN A 126 17.42 20.51 17.28
N SER A 127 16.42 21.35 16.92
CA SER A 127 15.04 20.88 16.69
C SER A 127 14.84 20.26 15.31
N THR A 128 15.32 20.89 14.24
CA THR A 128 15.14 20.41 12.84
C THR A 128 15.97 19.17 12.52
N THR A 129 17.08 18.95 13.23
CA THR A 129 17.92 17.75 13.08
C THR A 129 17.32 16.53 13.79
N LYS A 130 16.51 16.73 14.85
CA LYS A 130 15.81 15.65 15.56
C LYS A 130 14.61 15.13 14.75
N GLU A 131 13.73 16.01 14.28
CA GLU A 131 12.50 15.62 13.55
C GLU A 131 12.78 14.94 12.20
N SER A 132 13.81 15.39 11.47
CA SER A 132 14.24 14.77 10.19
C SER A 132 14.88 13.39 10.40
N LYS A 133 15.56 13.17 11.54
CA LYS A 133 16.06 11.85 11.94
C LYS A 133 14.92 10.95 12.39
N GLU A 134 14.01 11.44 13.23
CA GLU A 134 12.82 10.69 13.70
C GLU A 134 11.92 10.21 12.56
N TYR A 135 11.71 11.01 11.52
CA TYR A 135 10.92 10.60 10.35
C TYR A 135 11.62 9.54 9.49
N LYS A 136 12.94 9.65 9.29
CA LYS A 136 13.72 8.61 8.60
C LYS A 136 13.75 7.33 9.41
N GLU A 137 13.92 7.45 10.72
CA GLU A 137 13.98 6.35 11.68
C GLU A 137 12.63 5.64 11.77
N SER A 138 11.49 6.35 11.79
CA SER A 138 10.15 5.71 11.79
C SER A 138 9.80 5.05 10.45
N LYS A 139 10.21 5.63 9.31
CA LYS A 139 10.03 5.01 7.98
C LYS A 139 10.93 3.77 7.81
N GLU A 140 12.15 3.80 8.33
CA GLU A 140 13.02 2.64 8.37
C GLU A 140 12.50 1.55 9.33
N LEU A 141 11.97 1.94 10.49
CA LEU A 141 11.36 1.01 11.44
C LEU A 141 10.14 0.30 10.81
N ASN A 142 9.24 1.07 10.19
CA ASN A 142 8.06 0.53 9.52
C ASN A 142 8.39 -0.36 8.32
N ASN A 143 9.48 -0.12 7.59
CA ASN A 143 9.90 -0.99 6.49
C ASN A 143 10.93 -2.06 6.90
N SER A 144 11.28 -2.15 8.18
CA SER A 144 12.32 -3.06 8.64
C SER A 144 11.97 -4.53 8.40
N TYR A 145 10.68 -4.89 8.44
CA TYR A 145 10.18 -6.24 8.14
C TYR A 145 10.65 -6.74 6.77
N LYS A 146 10.81 -5.84 5.77
CA LYS A 146 11.23 -6.20 4.41
C LYS A 146 12.64 -6.76 4.36
N LYS A 147 13.48 -6.47 5.36
CA LYS A 147 14.86 -6.96 5.45
C LYS A 147 14.96 -8.29 6.21
N ARG A 148 13.98 -8.60 7.07
CA ARG A 148 13.92 -9.81 7.91
C ARG A 148 13.44 -11.01 7.10
N LEU A 149 13.77 -12.22 7.55
CA LEU A 149 13.21 -13.43 6.98
C LEU A 149 11.71 -13.47 7.27
N LEU A 150 10.92 -13.89 6.29
CA LEU A 150 9.46 -13.94 6.41
C LEU A 150 9.02 -14.81 7.60
N SER A 151 9.71 -15.93 7.82
CA SER A 151 9.47 -16.87 8.92
C SER A 151 9.86 -16.34 10.31
N GLU A 152 10.64 -15.26 10.38
CA GLU A 152 11.11 -14.67 11.65
C GLU A 152 10.30 -13.42 12.05
N ILE A 153 9.36 -12.99 11.20
CA ILE A 153 8.53 -11.82 11.47
C ILE A 153 7.44 -12.22 12.47
N ASN A 154 7.37 -11.50 13.59
CA ASN A 154 6.19 -11.48 14.45
C ASN A 154 5.29 -10.33 14.01
N ILE A 155 4.05 -10.63 13.62
CA ILE A 155 3.10 -9.62 13.13
C ILE A 155 2.82 -8.53 14.18
N SER A 156 2.89 -8.87 15.47
CA SER A 156 2.63 -7.95 16.58
C SER A 156 3.65 -6.80 16.64
N ASP A 157 4.87 -7.04 16.14
CA ASP A 157 5.92 -6.02 16.03
C ASP A 157 5.62 -5.00 14.92
N TYR A 158 4.66 -5.31 14.03
CA TYR A 158 4.30 -4.51 12.86
C TYR A 158 2.78 -4.32 12.75
N PRO A 159 2.16 -3.50 13.64
CA PRO A 159 0.69 -3.33 13.67
C PRO A 159 0.06 -2.76 12.39
N HIS A 160 0.87 -2.17 11.52
CA HIS A 160 0.44 -1.62 10.24
C HIS A 160 0.39 -2.67 9.12
N LEU A 161 1.02 -3.84 9.31
CA LEU A 161 0.95 -4.92 8.34
C LEU A 161 -0.41 -5.59 8.43
N ASN A 162 -1.02 -5.81 7.26
CA ASN A 162 -2.25 -6.56 7.19
C ASN A 162 -1.95 -8.04 7.49
N GLU A 163 -2.48 -8.54 8.60
CA GLU A 163 -2.30 -9.90 9.06
C GLU A 163 -2.67 -10.94 8.00
N ARG A 164 -3.71 -10.68 7.20
CA ARG A 164 -4.14 -11.60 6.14
C ARG A 164 -3.09 -11.73 5.04
N TYR A 165 -2.42 -10.63 4.66
CA TYR A 165 -1.37 -10.67 3.64
C TYR A 165 -0.13 -11.40 4.15
N TYR A 166 0.22 -11.21 5.42
CA TYR A 166 1.29 -11.94 6.07
C TYR A 166 1.01 -13.44 6.12
N ASN A 167 -0.18 -13.84 6.61
CA ASN A 167 -0.57 -15.24 6.70
C ASN A 167 -0.58 -15.90 5.32
N ALA A 168 -1.15 -15.23 4.31
CA ALA A 168 -1.07 -15.69 2.93
C ALA A 168 0.38 -15.86 2.45
N ALA A 169 1.26 -14.91 2.75
CA ALA A 169 2.67 -15.02 2.38
C ALA A 169 3.34 -16.23 3.06
N ILE A 170 3.09 -16.48 4.35
CA ILE A 170 3.59 -17.67 5.04
C ILE A 170 3.09 -18.95 4.37
N SER A 171 1.78 -19.05 4.11
CA SER A 171 1.19 -20.24 3.47
C SER A 171 1.81 -20.51 2.09
N PHE A 172 1.96 -19.50 1.25
CA PHE A 172 2.59 -19.67 -0.07
C PHE A 172 4.06 -20.06 0.04
N ARG A 173 4.82 -19.50 0.98
CA ARG A 173 6.20 -19.91 1.24
C ARG A 173 6.27 -21.39 1.58
N ASP A 174 5.42 -21.86 2.49
CA ASP A 174 5.42 -23.24 2.94
C ASP A 174 4.94 -24.20 1.83
N LEU A 175 3.99 -23.76 1.00
CA LEU A 175 3.61 -24.47 -0.23
C LEU A 175 4.79 -24.61 -1.20
N PHE A 176 5.56 -23.54 -1.43
CA PHE A 176 6.75 -23.59 -2.30
C PHE A 176 7.82 -24.55 -1.74
N ILE A 177 8.04 -24.57 -0.42
CA ILE A 177 8.95 -25.50 0.24
C ILE A 177 8.51 -26.94 0.02
N ARG A 178 7.24 -27.25 0.29
CA ARG A 178 6.67 -28.59 0.06
C ARG A 178 6.82 -29.03 -1.39
N ASN A 179 6.46 -28.16 -2.34
CA ASN A 179 6.60 -28.44 -3.76
C ASN A 179 8.05 -28.74 -4.14
N LEU A 180 9.04 -28.00 -3.62
CA LEU A 180 10.45 -28.27 -3.88
C LEU A 180 10.89 -29.63 -3.33
N GLN A 181 10.45 -29.96 -2.10
CA GLN A 181 10.74 -31.24 -1.47
C GLN A 181 10.15 -32.42 -2.24
N ASP A 182 8.92 -32.29 -2.75
CA ASP A 182 8.27 -33.31 -3.60
C ASP A 182 9.09 -33.62 -4.86
N PHE A 183 9.85 -32.64 -5.36
CA PHE A 183 10.75 -32.80 -6.52
C PHE A 183 12.22 -33.06 -6.12
N GLY A 184 12.52 -33.29 -4.84
CA GLY A 184 13.89 -33.51 -4.36
C GLY A 184 14.82 -32.31 -4.56
N ALA A 185 14.27 -31.09 -4.67
CA ALA A 185 15.01 -29.86 -4.90
C ALA A 185 15.35 -29.13 -3.59
N SER A 186 16.38 -28.29 -3.63
CA SER A 186 16.82 -27.50 -2.46
C SER A 186 15.80 -26.43 -2.08
N THR A 187 15.46 -26.35 -0.80
CA THR A 187 14.52 -25.38 -0.21
C THR A 187 15.18 -24.08 0.26
N VAL A 188 16.52 -24.06 0.33
CA VAL A 188 17.31 -23.00 0.97
C VAL A 188 16.99 -21.60 0.46
N HIS A 189 16.71 -21.45 -0.84
CA HIS A 189 16.35 -20.15 -1.42
C HIS A 189 15.01 -19.64 -0.91
N VAL A 190 14.00 -20.51 -0.84
CA VAL A 190 12.65 -20.18 -0.38
C VAL A 190 12.64 -19.95 1.13
N GLU A 191 13.41 -20.73 1.88
CA GLU A 191 13.55 -20.56 3.32
C GLU A 191 14.06 -19.16 3.69
N LYS A 192 14.97 -18.61 2.86
CA LYS A 192 15.55 -17.26 2.99
C LYS A 192 14.67 -16.14 2.42
N THR A 193 13.42 -16.43 2.07
CA THR A 193 12.46 -15.40 1.61
C THR A 193 12.31 -14.31 2.66
N LYS A 194 12.37 -13.06 2.22
CA LYS A 194 12.24 -11.88 3.08
C LYS A 194 10.80 -11.42 3.24
N GLY A 195 10.55 -10.59 4.26
CA GLY A 195 9.24 -9.97 4.51
C GLY A 195 8.68 -9.13 3.36
N SER A 196 9.50 -8.73 2.39
CA SER A 196 9.02 -8.08 1.16
C SER A 196 8.05 -8.96 0.36
N ALA A 197 8.02 -10.27 0.58
CA ALA A 197 7.03 -11.17 0.01
C ALA A 197 5.58 -10.81 0.39
N ILE A 198 5.37 -10.20 1.56
CA ILE A 198 4.05 -9.72 1.99
C ILE A 198 3.54 -8.64 1.03
N ASP A 199 4.45 -7.79 0.53
CA ASP A 199 4.10 -6.75 -0.43
C ASP A 199 3.65 -7.35 -1.77
N GLU A 200 4.20 -8.49 -2.19
CA GLU A 200 3.77 -9.17 -3.43
C GLU A 200 2.33 -9.68 -3.32
N ILE A 201 1.95 -10.25 -2.16
CA ILE A 201 0.55 -10.63 -1.88
C ILE A 201 -0.35 -9.39 -1.88
N ARG A 202 0.07 -8.32 -1.21
CA ARG A 202 -0.64 -7.05 -1.24
C ARG A 202 -0.82 -6.54 -2.66
N HIS A 203 0.21 -6.62 -3.50
CA HIS A 203 0.14 -6.18 -4.88
C HIS A 203 -0.84 -7.01 -5.72
N ILE A 204 -0.86 -8.33 -5.57
CA ILE A 204 -1.87 -9.19 -6.23
C ILE A 204 -3.29 -8.70 -5.92
N ILE A 205 -3.56 -8.32 -4.67
CA ILE A 205 -4.89 -7.93 -4.21
C ILE A 205 -5.21 -6.48 -4.57
N GLU A 206 -4.39 -5.55 -4.13
CA GLU A 206 -4.69 -4.11 -4.18
C GLU A 206 -4.31 -3.48 -5.52
N THR A 207 -3.20 -3.93 -6.12
CA THR A 207 -2.68 -3.38 -7.38
C THR A 207 -3.30 -4.11 -8.57
N ASP A 208 -3.24 -5.45 -8.55
CA ASP A 208 -3.69 -6.30 -9.65
C ASP A 208 -5.19 -6.65 -9.53
N LYS A 209 -5.86 -6.15 -8.48
CA LYS A 209 -7.33 -6.19 -8.27
C LYS A 209 -7.90 -7.61 -8.13
N HIS A 210 -7.11 -8.56 -7.63
CA HIS A 210 -7.62 -9.87 -7.25
C HIS A 210 -8.23 -9.87 -5.85
N THR A 211 -9.18 -10.76 -5.61
CA THR A 211 -9.77 -10.97 -4.28
C THR A 211 -8.94 -11.98 -3.48
N LEU A 212 -9.13 -12.00 -2.16
CA LEU A 212 -8.61 -13.09 -1.32
C LEU A 212 -9.14 -14.45 -1.76
N GLU A 213 -10.39 -14.53 -2.22
CA GLU A 213 -10.97 -15.74 -2.78
C GLU A 213 -10.20 -16.25 -4.02
N ASN A 214 -9.78 -15.35 -4.91
CA ASN A 214 -8.92 -15.73 -6.03
C ASN A 214 -7.58 -16.28 -5.55
N LEU A 215 -7.01 -15.70 -4.50
CA LEU A 215 -5.74 -16.13 -3.91
C LEU A 215 -5.86 -17.54 -3.32
N ILE A 216 -6.96 -17.81 -2.64
CA ILE A 216 -7.33 -19.11 -2.08
C ILE A 216 -7.49 -20.15 -3.20
N LYS A 217 -8.20 -19.82 -4.27
CA LYS A 217 -8.38 -20.73 -5.43
C LYS A 217 -7.05 -21.09 -6.07
N VAL A 218 -6.17 -20.11 -6.28
CA VAL A 218 -4.82 -20.35 -6.81
C VAL A 218 -3.99 -21.20 -5.85
N PHE A 219 -4.05 -20.93 -4.55
CA PHE A 219 -3.37 -21.73 -3.53
C PHE A 219 -3.82 -23.18 -3.56
N GLY A 220 -5.14 -23.42 -3.45
CA GLY A 220 -5.72 -24.75 -3.47
C GLY A 220 -5.38 -25.50 -4.76
N PHE A 221 -5.44 -24.81 -5.90
CA PHE A 221 -5.03 -25.36 -7.19
C PHE A 221 -3.58 -25.82 -7.20
N LEU A 222 -2.66 -24.98 -6.73
CA LEU A 222 -1.25 -25.34 -6.66
C LEU A 222 -0.99 -26.46 -5.64
N GLU A 223 -1.72 -26.51 -4.51
CA GLU A 223 -1.57 -27.56 -3.51
C GLU A 223 -1.99 -28.94 -4.05
N ASN A 224 -3.09 -28.99 -4.79
CA ASN A 224 -3.68 -30.24 -5.28
C ASN A 224 -3.35 -30.56 -6.74
N GLU A 225 -2.53 -29.75 -7.42
CA GLU A 225 -2.13 -30.01 -8.79
C GLU A 225 -1.43 -31.38 -8.89
N LYS A 226 -2.07 -32.30 -9.63
CA LYS A 226 -1.42 -33.55 -10.06
C LYS A 226 -0.54 -33.25 -11.28
N PRO A 227 0.71 -33.75 -11.33
CA PRO A 227 1.58 -33.53 -12.47
C PRO A 227 0.92 -34.02 -13.77
N LYS A 228 0.85 -33.17 -14.81
CA LYS A 228 0.42 -33.57 -16.15
C LYS A 228 1.65 -33.74 -17.05
N GLY A 229 2.30 -34.90 -16.92
CA GLY A 229 3.58 -35.16 -17.62
C GLY A 229 4.67 -34.20 -17.17
N ASP A 230 5.48 -33.69 -18.10
CA ASP A 230 6.61 -32.79 -17.81
C ASP A 230 6.21 -31.38 -17.36
N PHE A 231 4.94 -30.99 -17.54
CA PHE A 231 4.46 -29.65 -17.16
C PHE A 231 3.72 -29.70 -15.81
N SER A 232 4.29 -29.05 -14.80
CA SER A 232 3.65 -28.83 -13.50
C SER A 232 3.86 -27.39 -13.05
N TRP A 233 2.79 -26.72 -12.67
CA TRP A 233 2.85 -25.41 -12.03
C TRP A 233 3.61 -25.46 -10.71
N LYS A 234 3.50 -26.54 -9.92
CA LYS A 234 4.31 -26.74 -8.70
C LYS A 234 5.81 -26.57 -8.93
N LYS A 235 6.33 -27.02 -10.09
CA LYS A 235 7.75 -26.90 -10.46
C LYS A 235 8.12 -25.50 -10.95
N ASN A 236 7.16 -24.76 -11.50
CA ASN A 236 7.40 -23.47 -12.16
C ASN A 236 7.11 -22.25 -11.25
N ILE A 237 6.27 -22.40 -10.23
CA ILE A 237 5.91 -21.33 -9.30
C ILE A 237 6.66 -21.54 -7.98
N LEU A 238 7.88 -21.01 -7.92
CA LEU A 238 8.80 -21.17 -6.80
C LEU A 238 9.17 -19.85 -6.11
N SER A 239 8.55 -18.74 -6.52
CA SER A 239 8.78 -17.43 -5.94
C SER A 239 7.51 -16.58 -5.96
N PHE A 240 7.42 -15.63 -5.04
CA PHE A 240 6.31 -14.67 -4.96
C PHE A 240 6.18 -13.81 -6.22
N LYS A 241 7.33 -13.44 -6.82
CA LYS A 241 7.34 -12.67 -8.06
C LYS A 241 6.74 -13.49 -9.21
N THR A 242 7.18 -14.74 -9.37
CA THR A 242 6.64 -15.63 -10.40
C THR A 242 5.17 -15.96 -10.17
N LEU A 243 4.77 -16.16 -8.90
CA LEU A 243 3.37 -16.33 -8.51
C LEU A 243 2.54 -15.15 -9.01
N ARG A 244 2.94 -13.92 -8.70
CA ARG A 244 2.24 -12.70 -9.12
C ARG A 244 2.20 -12.57 -10.65
N GLU A 245 3.33 -12.73 -11.32
CA GLU A 245 3.44 -12.64 -12.79
C GLU A 245 2.54 -13.64 -13.52
N LYS A 246 2.34 -14.84 -12.94
CA LYS A 246 1.53 -15.90 -13.53
C LYS A 246 0.13 -16.02 -12.90
N PHE A 247 -0.23 -15.15 -11.97
CA PHE A 247 -1.42 -15.28 -11.13
C PHE A 247 -2.71 -15.42 -11.94
N ASN A 248 -2.92 -14.54 -12.93
CA ASN A 248 -4.08 -14.60 -13.82
C ASN A 248 -4.21 -15.94 -14.55
N LYS A 249 -3.09 -16.49 -15.02
CA LYS A 249 -3.07 -17.76 -15.74
C LYS A 249 -3.38 -18.93 -14.79
N LEU A 250 -2.79 -18.91 -13.59
CA LEU A 250 -3.08 -19.89 -12.54
C LEU A 250 -4.56 -19.86 -12.14
N LEU A 251 -5.15 -18.67 -12.01
CA LEU A 251 -6.55 -18.51 -11.67
C LEU A 251 -7.46 -19.12 -12.76
N ILE A 252 -7.18 -18.84 -14.04
CA ILE A 252 -7.93 -19.42 -15.16
C ILE A 252 -7.83 -20.96 -15.15
N ASP A 253 -6.62 -21.50 -14.94
CA ASP A 253 -6.40 -22.95 -14.92
C ASP A 253 -7.04 -23.63 -13.69
N SER A 254 -7.09 -22.94 -12.55
CA SER A 254 -7.81 -23.41 -11.35
C SER A 254 -9.31 -23.58 -11.62
N GLN A 255 -9.94 -22.58 -12.24
CA GLN A 255 -11.37 -22.59 -12.55
C GLN A 255 -11.75 -23.67 -13.58
N LYS A 256 -10.86 -23.95 -14.55
CA LYS A 256 -11.06 -25.07 -15.48
C LYS A 256 -11.01 -26.42 -14.78
N THR A 257 -10.20 -26.54 -13.72
CA THR A 257 -10.00 -27.78 -12.98
C THR A 257 -11.15 -28.03 -11.99
N GLU A 258 -11.68 -26.99 -11.35
CA GLU A 258 -12.88 -27.06 -10.49
C GLU A 258 -14.11 -27.56 -11.26
N LYS A 259 -14.34 -27.08 -12.48
CA LYS A 259 -15.43 -27.55 -13.34
C LYS A 259 -15.36 -29.04 -13.68
N ASN A 260 -14.19 -29.67 -13.49
CA ASN A 260 -13.96 -31.09 -13.74
C ASN A 260 -14.03 -31.95 -12.45
N GLY A 261 -14.36 -31.38 -11.29
CA GLY A 261 -14.74 -32.13 -10.08
C GLY A 261 -13.60 -32.75 -9.25
N ILE A 262 -12.40 -32.16 -9.22
CA ILE A 262 -11.18 -32.82 -8.71
C ILE A 262 -10.73 -32.39 -7.28
N PHE A 263 -11.38 -31.44 -6.61
CA PHE A 263 -10.87 -30.91 -5.33
C PHE A 263 -11.44 -31.58 -4.07
N SER A 264 -10.52 -32.04 -3.22
CA SER A 264 -10.71 -32.42 -1.81
C SER A 264 -9.79 -31.53 -0.97
N THR A 265 -10.30 -30.90 0.09
CA THR A 265 -9.62 -29.86 0.87
C THR A 265 -8.69 -30.44 1.95
N GLY A 266 -7.43 -30.01 1.97
CA GLY A 266 -6.44 -30.34 3.00
C GLY A 266 -6.39 -29.33 4.16
N ALA A 267 -5.60 -29.62 5.20
CA ALA A 267 -5.53 -28.83 6.43
C ALA A 267 -5.05 -27.38 6.25
N THR A 268 -4.13 -27.10 5.31
CA THR A 268 -3.66 -25.73 5.00
C THR A 268 -4.73 -24.88 4.35
N MET A 269 -5.57 -25.53 3.53
CA MET A 269 -6.75 -24.90 2.96
C MET A 269 -7.75 -24.60 4.08
N GLN A 270 -8.01 -25.53 5.00
CA GLN A 270 -8.85 -25.27 6.18
C GLN A 270 -8.33 -24.08 7.00
N GLN A 271 -7.02 -23.97 7.25
CA GLN A 271 -6.43 -22.80 7.93
C GLN A 271 -6.65 -21.48 7.17
N LEU A 272 -6.43 -21.45 5.85
CA LEU A 272 -6.73 -20.27 5.03
C LEU A 272 -8.24 -19.98 4.92
N THR A 273 -9.06 -21.03 4.93
CA THR A 273 -10.52 -20.92 4.90
C THR A 273 -11.04 -20.41 6.23
N ASP A 274 -10.53 -20.89 7.36
CA ASP A 274 -10.89 -20.48 8.72
C ASP A 274 -10.48 -19.01 8.96
N ILE A 275 -9.31 -18.58 8.47
CA ILE A 275 -8.86 -17.17 8.45
C ILE A 275 -9.85 -16.27 7.66
N VAL A 276 -10.52 -16.83 6.66
CA VAL A 276 -11.43 -16.11 5.76
C VAL A 276 -12.88 -16.18 6.26
N SER A 277 -13.32 -17.33 6.76
CA SER A 277 -14.64 -17.61 7.31
C SER A 277 -14.88 -16.87 8.64
N SER A 278 -13.84 -16.62 9.44
CA SER A 278 -13.98 -15.88 10.70
C SER A 278 -14.26 -14.37 10.53
N GLN A 279 -14.31 -13.84 9.30
CA GLN A 279 -14.59 -12.42 9.04
C GLN A 279 -15.76 -12.14 8.06
N PHE A 280 -16.57 -13.15 7.73
CA PHE A 280 -17.78 -12.96 6.92
C PHE A 280 -19.07 -13.53 7.55
N ALA A 281 -19.05 -13.88 8.85
CA ALA A 281 -20.27 -14.22 9.57
C ALA A 281 -21.16 -13.00 9.89
N ASP A 282 -20.62 -11.77 9.78
CA ASP A 282 -21.31 -10.53 10.18
C ASP A 282 -21.45 -9.49 9.05
N LEU A 283 -21.49 -9.95 7.78
CA LEU A 283 -21.84 -9.09 6.65
C LEU A 283 -22.90 -9.78 5.76
N ASP A 284 -24.06 -10.04 6.36
CA ASP A 284 -25.37 -10.12 5.69
C ASP A 284 -26.29 -9.05 6.30
#